data_AF-A0A7C3EE41-F1
#
_entry.id   AF-A0A7C3EE41-F1
#
_cell.length_a   1.000
_cell.length_b   1.000
_cell.length_c   1.000
_cell.angle_alpha   90.00
_cell.angle_beta   90.00
_cell.angle_gamma   90.00
#
_symmetry.space_group_name_H-M   'P 1'
#
loop_
_entity.id
_entity.type
_entity.pdbx_description
1 polymer ?
#
loop_
_entity_poly.entity_id
_entity_poly.type
_entity_poly.pdbx_seq_one_letter_code
_entity_poly.pdbx_strand_id
1 'polypeptide(L)'
;MRSVFVICVVLAVMALTQSIVFAQGTPSQTKWQQLPDMKNGMQFSSETKVPSIVADDWLCVDGNPVIGITWWGGYWIPTTPGNYSYYSDSLPTTNPPAAQAQTFNITIWSDIPADPANGVYFSMPGQPLKTYIGVVPTVSYYGATSQQGRLVYQYTLDISKDPFLQEKGTIYWVSIVSTNLDARNVQWGWHESINHWNDAAVQDFKGSGWYTLENNLYKNDMAFELRTIPEPSGLLALASGAIGIAGILIRRRHLHL
;
A
#
# COMPACT_ATOMS: atom_id res chain seq x y z
N MET A 1 18.85 -5.55 51.74
CA MET A 1 17.36 -5.62 51.69
C MET A 1 16.73 -4.35 51.13
N ARG A 2 16.99 -3.15 51.67
CA ARG A 2 16.46 -1.87 51.12
C ARG A 2 16.73 -1.65 49.62
N SER A 3 17.94 -1.96 49.14
CA SER A 3 18.32 -1.74 47.73
C SER A 3 17.63 -2.68 46.73
N VAL A 4 17.30 -3.90 47.15
CA VAL A 4 16.59 -4.88 46.30
C VAL A 4 15.12 -4.48 46.15
N PHE A 5 14.51 -4.01 47.24
CA PHE A 5 13.14 -3.51 47.25
C PHE A 5 12.96 -2.30 46.31
N VAL A 6 13.89 -1.33 46.34
CA VAL A 6 13.85 -0.16 45.44
C VAL A 6 13.96 -0.57 43.97
N ILE A 7 14.83 -1.53 43.63
CA ILE A 7 14.98 -2.03 42.26
C ILE A 7 13.68 -2.71 41.78
N CYS A 8 13.07 -3.55 42.62
CA CYS A 8 11.80 -4.20 42.28
C CYS A 8 10.66 -3.18 42.07
N VAL A 9 10.60 -2.12 42.90
CA VAL A 9 9.60 -1.05 42.73
C VAL A 9 9.84 -0.26 41.45
N VAL A 10 11.10 0.06 41.11
CA VAL A 10 11.44 0.77 39.87
C VAL A 10 11.13 -0.08 38.63
N LEU A 11 11.40 -1.39 38.65
CA LEU A 11 11.04 -2.31 37.58
C LEU A 11 9.51 -2.47 37.45
N ALA A 12 8.78 -2.55 38.57
CA ALA A 12 7.33 -2.62 38.57
C ALA A 12 6.70 -1.32 38.03
N VAL A 13 7.21 -0.15 38.42
CA VAL A 13 6.76 1.14 37.88
C VAL A 13 7.08 1.26 36.40
N MET A 14 8.27 0.83 35.94
CA MET A 14 8.59 0.79 34.51
C MET A 14 7.65 -0.15 33.74
N ALA A 15 7.39 -1.37 34.24
CA ALA A 15 6.46 -2.32 33.62
C ALA A 15 5.01 -1.77 33.56
N LEU A 16 4.57 -1.10 34.63
CA LEU A 16 3.25 -0.47 34.70
C LEU A 16 3.14 0.74 33.76
N THR A 17 4.18 1.58 33.64
CA THR A 17 4.18 2.71 32.70
C THR A 17 4.21 2.24 31.24
N GLN A 18 4.90 1.14 30.92
CA GLN A 18 4.86 0.55 29.58
C GLN A 18 3.45 0.04 29.24
N SER A 19 2.76 -0.56 30.20
CA SER A 19 1.39 -1.08 30.02
C SER A 19 0.37 0.02 29.70
N ILE A 20 0.56 1.23 30.24
CA ILE A 20 -0.32 2.38 29.99
C ILE A 20 -0.09 2.96 28.59
N VAL A 21 1.14 2.93 28.07
CA VAL A 21 1.46 3.41 26.70
C VAL A 21 0.87 2.49 25.63
N PHE A 22 0.75 1.18 25.90
CA PHE A 22 0.08 0.24 24.99
C PHE A 22 -1.46 0.38 24.92
N ALA A 23 -2.08 1.14 25.84
CA ALA A 23 -3.54 1.32 25.86
C ALA A 23 -4.04 2.40 24.88
N GLN A 24 -3.18 3.32 24.44
CA GLN A 24 -3.47 4.20 23.31
C GLN A 24 -2.91 3.54 22.05
N GLY A 25 -3.78 3.00 21.20
CA GLY A 25 -3.38 2.36 19.95
C GLY A 25 -2.41 3.26 19.19
N THR A 26 -1.20 2.76 18.93
CA THR A 26 -0.17 3.52 18.22
C THR A 26 -0.74 3.96 16.87
N PRO A 27 -0.67 5.25 16.51
CA PRO A 27 -1.17 5.72 15.23
C PRO A 27 -0.43 4.98 14.10
N SER A 28 -1.18 4.51 13.09
CA SER A 28 -0.57 3.88 11.92
C SER A 28 0.38 4.85 11.22
N GLN A 29 1.54 4.36 10.78
CA GLN A 29 2.54 5.13 10.06
C GLN A 29 2.51 4.81 8.57
N THR A 30 2.81 5.78 7.71
CA THR A 30 3.03 5.56 6.28
C THR A 30 4.26 4.69 6.07
N LYS A 31 4.06 3.55 5.42
CA LYS A 31 5.07 2.55 5.09
C LYS A 31 5.65 2.74 3.68
N TRP A 32 4.78 3.12 2.74
CA TRP A 32 5.12 3.35 1.33
C TRP A 32 4.20 4.44 0.79
N GLN A 33 4.68 5.30 -0.11
CA GLN A 33 3.85 6.39 -0.67
C GLN A 33 4.26 6.77 -2.10
N GLN A 34 3.28 6.71 -2.99
CA GLN A 34 3.29 7.24 -4.36
C GLN A 34 2.02 8.09 -4.54
N LEU A 35 2.17 9.41 -4.49
CA LEU A 35 1.04 10.35 -4.53
C LEU A 35 0.51 10.54 -5.97
N PRO A 36 -0.79 10.84 -6.15
CA PRO A 36 -1.37 11.00 -7.48
C PRO A 36 -0.78 12.21 -8.23
N ASP A 37 -0.57 12.07 -9.54
CA ASP A 37 -0.27 13.22 -10.40
C ASP A 37 -1.54 14.06 -10.62
N MET A 38 -1.64 15.14 -9.85
CA MET A 38 -2.73 16.12 -9.93
C MET A 38 -2.53 17.17 -11.04
N LYS A 39 -1.47 17.06 -11.85
CA LYS A 39 -1.25 17.91 -13.01
C LYS A 39 -1.74 17.23 -14.28
N ASN A 40 -1.15 16.07 -14.62
CA ASN A 40 -1.37 15.38 -15.89
C ASN A 40 -1.88 13.96 -15.76
N GLY A 41 -1.95 13.41 -14.54
CA GLY A 41 -2.14 11.99 -14.30
C GLY A 41 -3.30 11.39 -15.09
N MET A 42 -2.99 10.26 -15.71
CA MET A 42 -3.95 9.45 -16.44
C MET A 42 -4.64 8.45 -15.52
N GLN A 43 -5.76 7.89 -15.99
CA GLN A 43 -6.50 6.84 -15.29
C GLN A 43 -6.49 5.60 -16.19
N PHE A 44 -5.90 4.52 -15.70
CA PHE A 44 -5.75 3.26 -16.42
C PHE A 44 -6.83 2.28 -15.98
N SER A 45 -7.56 1.71 -16.94
CA SER A 45 -8.62 0.75 -16.66
C SER A 45 -8.09 -0.41 -15.84
N SER A 46 -8.70 -0.67 -14.69
CA SER A 46 -8.41 -1.83 -13.86
C SER A 46 -9.71 -2.26 -13.20
N GLU A 47 -10.52 -2.99 -13.95
CA GLU A 47 -11.90 -3.31 -13.57
C GLU A 47 -12.40 -4.61 -14.21
N THR A 48 -13.49 -5.14 -13.67
CA THR A 48 -14.11 -6.39 -14.17
C THR A 48 -15.03 -6.16 -15.36
N LYS A 49 -15.64 -4.98 -15.48
CA LYS A 49 -16.55 -4.65 -16.59
C LYS A 49 -15.85 -4.63 -17.94
N VAL A 50 -14.62 -4.13 -17.94
CA VAL A 50 -13.71 -4.08 -19.07
C VAL A 50 -12.47 -4.84 -18.62
N PRO A 51 -12.45 -6.18 -18.75
CA PRO A 51 -11.55 -7.01 -17.96
C PRO A 51 -10.09 -6.61 -18.18
N SER A 52 -9.54 -5.97 -17.17
CA SER A 52 -8.20 -5.41 -17.13
C SER A 52 -7.72 -5.39 -15.68
N ILE A 53 -6.43 -5.68 -15.49
CA ILE A 53 -5.80 -5.67 -14.18
C ILE A 53 -4.56 -4.80 -14.30
N VAL A 54 -4.50 -3.72 -13.55
CA VAL A 54 -3.27 -2.95 -13.36
C VAL A 54 -2.63 -3.36 -12.05
N ALA A 55 -1.31 -3.50 -12.04
CA ALA A 55 -0.51 -3.76 -10.85
C ALA A 55 0.71 -2.85 -10.79
N ASP A 56 1.10 -2.47 -9.58
CA ASP A 56 2.29 -1.65 -9.33
C ASP A 56 3.07 -2.17 -8.14
N ASP A 57 4.37 -1.88 -8.07
CA ASP A 57 5.31 -2.50 -7.13
C ASP A 57 5.71 -1.61 -5.95
N TRP A 58 6.22 -2.25 -4.89
CA TRP A 58 6.89 -1.57 -3.80
C TRP A 58 7.96 -2.44 -3.14
N LEU A 59 8.96 -1.79 -2.54
CA LEU A 59 9.96 -2.45 -1.71
C LEU A 59 9.55 -2.47 -0.24
N CYS A 60 9.58 -3.65 0.38
CA CYS A 60 9.52 -3.76 1.83
C CYS A 60 10.86 -3.36 2.48
N VAL A 61 10.93 -2.21 3.13
CA VAL A 61 12.18 -1.70 3.73
C VAL A 61 12.46 -2.17 5.16
N ASP A 62 11.44 -2.59 5.90
CA ASP A 62 11.53 -2.80 7.35
C ASP A 62 10.92 -4.13 7.85
N GLY A 63 10.22 -4.89 7.01
CA GLY A 63 9.54 -6.14 7.40
C GLY A 63 8.23 -5.95 8.17
N ASN A 64 7.82 -4.71 8.47
CA ASN A 64 6.58 -4.46 9.21
C ASN A 64 5.35 -4.79 8.34
N PRO A 65 4.25 -5.27 8.94
CA PRO A 65 3.06 -5.68 8.18
C PRO A 65 2.36 -4.50 7.48
N VAL A 66 1.72 -4.74 6.33
CA VAL A 66 0.74 -3.78 5.78
C VAL A 66 -0.58 -3.93 6.53
N ILE A 67 -1.07 -2.83 7.09
CA ILE A 67 -2.35 -2.77 7.80
C ILE A 67 -3.38 -1.85 7.12
N GLY A 68 -2.98 -1.11 6.10
CA GLY A 68 -3.90 -0.25 5.36
C GLY A 68 -3.37 0.06 3.97
N ILE A 69 -4.30 0.24 3.05
CA ILE A 69 -4.02 0.54 1.65
C ILE A 69 -4.86 1.76 1.29
N THR A 70 -4.23 2.79 0.75
CA THR A 70 -4.89 3.93 0.14
C THR A 70 -4.51 3.99 -1.32
N TRP A 71 -5.45 4.28 -2.20
CA TRP A 71 -5.18 4.45 -3.63
C TRP A 71 -6.06 5.56 -4.20
N TRP A 72 -5.69 6.02 -5.39
CA TRP A 72 -6.43 7.06 -6.10
C TRP A 72 -6.94 6.55 -7.43
N GLY A 73 -8.11 7.00 -7.82
CA GLY A 73 -8.74 6.59 -9.07
C GLY A 73 -9.86 7.52 -9.45
N GLY A 74 -10.42 7.30 -10.63
CA GLY A 74 -11.55 8.08 -11.09
C GLY A 74 -12.45 7.29 -12.02
N TYR A 75 -13.52 7.96 -12.41
CA TYR A 75 -14.56 7.39 -13.25
C TYR A 75 -14.73 8.23 -14.49
N TRP A 76 -14.97 7.57 -15.62
CA TRP A 76 -15.37 8.21 -16.86
C TRP A 76 -16.55 7.47 -17.50
N ILE A 77 -17.24 8.18 -18.38
CA ILE A 77 -18.27 7.61 -19.24
C ILE A 77 -17.64 7.46 -20.63
N PRO A 78 -17.62 6.25 -21.22
CA PRO A 78 -17.16 6.08 -22.59
C PRO A 78 -17.96 6.97 -23.55
N THR A 79 -17.25 7.62 -24.48
CA THR A 79 -17.84 8.58 -25.45
C THR A 79 -18.94 7.98 -26.31
N THR A 80 -18.81 6.69 -26.64
CA THR A 80 -19.87 5.88 -27.25
C THR A 80 -20.31 4.81 -26.26
N PRO A 81 -21.59 4.76 -25.84
CA PRO A 81 -22.13 3.68 -25.02
C PRO A 81 -21.74 2.29 -25.57
N GLY A 82 -21.11 1.48 -24.73
CA GLY A 82 -20.63 0.14 -25.11
C GLY A 82 -19.24 0.09 -25.77
N ASN A 83 -18.64 1.23 -26.09
CA ASN A 83 -17.28 1.31 -26.63
C ASN A 83 -16.26 1.49 -25.50
N TYR A 84 -16.02 0.41 -24.76
CA TYR A 84 -15.13 0.37 -23.63
C TYR A 84 -13.66 0.31 -24.05
N SER A 85 -12.81 1.09 -23.39
CA SER A 85 -11.36 1.05 -23.60
C SER A 85 -10.67 0.34 -22.44
N TYR A 86 -9.78 -0.58 -22.80
CA TYR A 86 -8.84 -1.20 -21.88
C TYR A 86 -7.58 -0.34 -21.68
N TYR A 87 -7.26 0.50 -22.67
CA TYR A 87 -6.21 1.51 -22.59
C TYR A 87 -6.71 2.79 -21.92
N SER A 88 -5.77 3.59 -21.40
CA SER A 88 -6.06 4.95 -20.96
C SER A 88 -6.70 5.77 -22.07
N ASP A 89 -7.54 6.74 -21.69
CA ASP A 89 -8.27 7.73 -22.52
C ASP A 89 -9.76 7.34 -22.72
N SER A 90 -10.77 8.16 -22.43
CA SER A 90 -10.85 9.62 -22.41
C SER A 90 -11.98 10.13 -21.52
N LEU A 91 -11.98 11.46 -21.31
CA LEU A 91 -13.08 12.29 -20.82
C LEU A 91 -14.42 12.00 -21.54
N PRO A 92 -15.58 12.27 -20.90
CA PRO A 92 -15.75 13.04 -19.66
C PRO A 92 -15.69 12.22 -18.37
N THR A 93 -15.08 12.81 -17.33
CA THR A 93 -15.09 12.28 -15.96
C THR A 93 -16.47 12.42 -15.31
N THR A 94 -16.81 11.49 -14.43
CA THR A 94 -18.09 11.48 -13.71
C THR A 94 -17.88 11.24 -12.21
N ASN A 95 -18.92 11.52 -11.42
CA ASN A 95 -18.93 11.20 -9.99
C ASN A 95 -18.96 9.68 -9.77
N PRO A 96 -18.42 9.19 -8.63
CA PRO A 96 -18.53 7.80 -8.24
C PRO A 96 -19.99 7.36 -8.22
N PRO A 97 -20.26 6.12 -8.64
CA PRO A 97 -21.49 5.42 -8.29
C PRO A 97 -21.74 5.43 -6.78
N ALA A 98 -22.98 5.18 -6.34
CA ALA A 98 -23.30 5.14 -4.92
C ALA A 98 -22.36 4.16 -4.17
N ALA A 99 -22.03 4.42 -2.89
CA ALA A 99 -20.99 3.69 -2.15
C ALA A 99 -21.12 2.14 -2.21
N GLN A 100 -22.35 1.62 -2.23
CA GLN A 100 -22.62 0.18 -2.33
C GLN A 100 -22.18 -0.44 -3.67
N ALA A 101 -21.99 0.38 -4.71
CA ALA A 101 -21.48 -0.04 -6.00
C ALA A 101 -19.94 0.00 -6.05
N GLN A 102 -19.27 0.65 -5.12
CA GLN A 102 -17.81 0.83 -5.14
C GLN A 102 -17.09 -0.33 -4.44
N THR A 103 -17.15 -1.51 -5.03
CA THR A 103 -16.44 -2.71 -4.55
C THR A 103 -15.14 -2.94 -5.31
N PHE A 104 -14.15 -3.49 -4.64
CA PHE A 104 -12.84 -3.78 -5.22
C PHE A 104 -12.34 -5.18 -4.86
N ASN A 105 -11.52 -5.74 -5.75
CA ASN A 105 -10.62 -6.83 -5.42
C ASN A 105 -9.20 -6.25 -5.35
N ILE A 106 -8.49 -6.55 -4.27
CA ILE A 106 -7.08 -6.19 -4.11
C ILE A 106 -6.27 -7.46 -3.98
N THR A 107 -5.28 -7.64 -4.85
CA THR A 107 -4.37 -8.79 -4.80
C THR A 107 -2.95 -8.29 -4.61
N ILE A 108 -2.25 -8.90 -3.65
CA ILE A 108 -0.82 -8.73 -3.44
C ILE A 108 -0.12 -9.95 -4.04
N TRP A 109 0.92 -9.71 -4.82
CA TRP A 109 1.65 -10.72 -5.57
C TRP A 109 3.13 -10.75 -5.18
N SER A 110 3.77 -11.90 -5.41
CA SER A 110 5.23 -11.99 -5.42
C SER A 110 5.79 -11.26 -6.64
N ASP A 111 7.06 -10.87 -6.58
CA ASP A 111 7.79 -10.35 -7.72
C ASP A 111 8.34 -11.48 -8.62
N ILE A 112 8.25 -11.28 -9.93
CA ILE A 112 9.11 -11.95 -10.92
C ILE A 112 10.10 -10.89 -11.40
N PRO A 113 11.38 -10.96 -11.01
CA PRO A 113 12.36 -9.95 -11.40
C PRO A 113 12.59 -9.93 -12.92
N ALA A 114 13.00 -8.76 -13.43
CA ALA A 114 13.54 -8.67 -14.78
C ALA A 114 14.79 -9.55 -14.91
N ASP A 115 14.86 -10.33 -15.98
CA ASP A 115 16.00 -11.15 -16.35
C ASP A 115 16.22 -11.08 -17.88
N PRO A 116 16.89 -10.02 -18.36
CA PRO A 116 17.11 -9.83 -19.79
C PRO A 116 17.89 -10.97 -20.44
N ALA A 117 18.70 -11.71 -19.68
CA ALA A 117 19.45 -12.86 -20.20
C ALA A 117 18.52 -14.03 -20.57
N ASN A 118 17.36 -14.12 -19.95
CA ASN A 118 16.33 -15.13 -20.20
C ASN A 118 15.09 -14.56 -20.91
N GLY A 119 15.18 -13.35 -21.46
CA GLY A 119 14.11 -12.72 -22.25
C GLY A 119 12.99 -12.08 -21.43
N VAL A 120 13.19 -11.86 -20.12
CA VAL A 120 12.26 -11.13 -19.26
C VAL A 120 12.78 -9.70 -19.09
N TYR A 121 12.17 -8.72 -19.74
CA TYR A 121 12.74 -7.37 -19.85
C TYR A 121 12.30 -6.39 -18.75
N PHE A 122 11.30 -6.74 -17.95
CA PHE A 122 10.74 -5.92 -16.87
C PHE A 122 10.27 -6.83 -15.74
N SER A 123 10.29 -6.33 -14.50
CA SER A 123 9.67 -7.06 -13.38
C SER A 123 8.15 -7.06 -13.52
N MET A 124 7.50 -8.08 -12.96
CA MET A 124 6.04 -8.21 -13.05
C MET A 124 5.45 -9.04 -11.91
N PRO A 125 4.13 -8.98 -11.68
CA PRO A 125 3.45 -9.84 -10.72
C PRO A 125 3.62 -11.32 -11.05
N GLY A 126 4.03 -12.08 -10.04
CA GLY A 126 4.15 -13.54 -10.08
C GLY A 126 2.96 -14.25 -9.48
N GLN A 127 3.19 -14.97 -8.37
CA GLN A 127 2.14 -15.74 -7.70
C GLN A 127 1.31 -14.84 -6.77
N PRO A 128 -0.03 -14.98 -6.74
CA PRO A 128 -0.84 -14.25 -5.78
C PRO A 128 -0.53 -14.75 -4.37
N LEU A 129 -0.12 -13.83 -3.49
CA LEU A 129 0.20 -14.11 -2.09
C LEU A 129 -1.00 -13.89 -1.18
N LYS A 130 -1.79 -12.86 -1.46
CA LYS A 130 -3.00 -12.53 -0.69
C LYS A 130 -4.02 -11.79 -1.53
N THR A 131 -5.30 -12.12 -1.40
CA THR A 131 -6.39 -11.42 -2.09
C THR A 131 -7.49 -11.02 -1.11
N TYR A 132 -7.88 -9.75 -1.16
CA TYR A 132 -9.04 -9.20 -0.49
C TYR A 132 -10.17 -9.03 -1.52
N ILE A 133 -11.23 -9.82 -1.38
CA ILE A 133 -12.32 -9.89 -2.39
C ILE A 133 -13.50 -9.03 -1.95
N GLY A 134 -14.05 -8.25 -2.88
CA GLY A 134 -15.29 -7.50 -2.69
C GLY A 134 -15.23 -6.49 -1.56
N VAL A 135 -14.06 -5.90 -1.32
CA VAL A 135 -13.87 -4.91 -0.25
C VAL A 135 -14.58 -3.61 -0.59
N VAL A 136 -15.10 -2.95 0.44
CA VAL A 136 -15.73 -1.63 0.34
C VAL A 136 -14.85 -0.62 1.05
N PRO A 137 -14.10 0.22 0.32
CA PRO A 137 -13.26 1.25 0.93
C PRO A 137 -14.08 2.43 1.44
N THR A 138 -13.46 3.24 2.29
CA THR A 138 -13.91 4.63 2.51
C THR A 138 -13.48 5.45 1.31
N VAL A 139 -14.38 6.29 0.78
CA VAL A 139 -14.12 7.09 -0.43
C VAL A 139 -14.32 8.57 -0.15
N SER A 140 -13.40 9.38 -0.64
CA SER A 140 -13.49 10.85 -0.55
C SER A 140 -13.05 11.49 -1.86
N TYR A 141 -13.65 12.64 -2.20
CA TYR A 141 -13.18 13.44 -3.32
C TYR A 141 -11.82 14.05 -2.97
N TYR A 142 -10.83 13.82 -3.83
CA TYR A 142 -9.47 14.30 -3.61
C TYR A 142 -9.22 15.62 -4.36
N GLY A 143 -9.68 15.72 -5.60
CA GLY A 143 -9.54 16.93 -6.40
C GLY A 143 -9.78 16.70 -7.89
N ALA A 144 -9.51 17.72 -8.69
CA ALA A 144 -9.51 17.64 -10.15
C ALA A 144 -8.11 17.95 -10.68
N THR A 145 -7.64 17.23 -11.69
CA THR A 145 -6.33 17.51 -12.29
C THR A 145 -6.31 18.88 -12.96
N SER A 146 -5.20 19.60 -12.82
CA SER A 146 -5.14 21.01 -13.26
C SER A 146 -5.15 21.20 -14.78
N GLN A 147 -4.63 20.24 -15.58
CA GLN A 147 -4.62 20.39 -17.04
C GLN A 147 -5.88 19.85 -17.73
N GLN A 148 -6.42 18.74 -17.25
CA GLN A 148 -7.48 18.01 -17.96
C GLN A 148 -8.78 17.91 -17.16
N GLY A 149 -8.82 18.47 -15.95
CA GLY A 149 -10.03 18.50 -15.12
C GLY A 149 -10.51 17.13 -14.67
N ARG A 150 -9.64 16.10 -14.66
CA ARG A 150 -10.04 14.75 -14.29
C ARG A 150 -10.35 14.68 -12.80
N LEU A 151 -11.55 14.24 -12.45
CA LEU A 151 -11.93 13.99 -11.06
C LEU A 151 -11.13 12.81 -10.51
N VAL A 152 -10.51 13.01 -9.36
CA VAL A 152 -9.72 12.03 -8.61
C VAL A 152 -10.37 11.82 -7.24
N TYR A 153 -10.56 10.56 -6.89
CA TYR A 153 -11.08 10.12 -5.61
C TYR A 153 -10.02 9.31 -4.89
N GLN A 154 -9.96 9.49 -3.58
CA GLN A 154 -9.12 8.70 -2.70
C GLN A 154 -9.96 7.59 -2.07
N TYR A 155 -9.44 6.38 -2.11
CA TYR A 155 -10.02 5.18 -1.54
C TYR A 155 -9.12 4.67 -0.43
N THR A 156 -9.67 4.34 0.73
CA THR A 156 -8.89 3.83 1.86
C THR A 156 -9.53 2.55 2.39
N LEU A 157 -8.71 1.50 2.48
CA LEU A 157 -9.03 0.23 3.08
C LEU A 157 -8.21 0.02 4.35
N ASP A 158 -8.89 -0.40 5.42
CA ASP A 158 -8.27 -0.89 6.65
C ASP A 158 -8.22 -2.42 6.61
N ILE A 159 -7.01 -2.99 6.62
CA ILE A 159 -6.75 -4.43 6.66
C ILE A 159 -6.05 -4.83 7.96
N SER A 160 -6.09 -4.00 9.00
CA SER A 160 -5.41 -4.25 10.29
C SER A 160 -5.86 -5.54 10.99
N LYS A 161 -7.09 -6.00 10.73
CA LYS A 161 -7.62 -7.28 11.24
C LYS A 161 -7.08 -8.51 10.50
N ASP A 162 -6.60 -8.32 9.28
CA ASP A 162 -6.03 -9.38 8.44
C ASP A 162 -4.84 -8.81 7.63
N PRO A 163 -3.75 -8.44 8.33
CA PRO A 163 -2.64 -7.71 7.72
C PRO A 163 -1.88 -8.55 6.70
N PHE A 164 -1.18 -7.89 5.77
CA PHE A 164 -0.23 -8.58 4.90
C PHE A 164 1.15 -8.58 5.56
N LEU A 165 1.62 -9.78 5.92
CA LEU A 165 2.98 -9.99 6.43
C LEU A 165 3.95 -10.01 5.25
N GLN A 166 5.12 -9.42 5.44
CA GLN A 166 6.11 -9.23 4.38
C GLN A 166 7.53 -9.33 4.93
N GLU A 167 8.46 -9.61 4.04
CA GLU A 167 9.87 -9.79 4.36
C GLU A 167 10.68 -8.56 3.95
N LYS A 168 11.61 -8.15 4.81
CA LYS A 168 12.49 -7.01 4.53
C LYS A 168 13.38 -7.31 3.32
N GLY A 169 13.47 -6.36 2.40
CA GLY A 169 14.26 -6.44 1.18
C GLY A 169 13.51 -7.07 0.00
N THR A 170 12.25 -7.48 0.19
CA THR A 170 11.45 -8.13 -0.86
C THR A 170 10.58 -7.11 -1.59
N ILE A 171 10.51 -7.24 -2.91
CA ILE A 171 9.60 -6.50 -3.78
C ILE A 171 8.26 -7.26 -3.84
N TYR A 172 7.18 -6.50 -3.73
CA TYR A 172 5.82 -7.01 -3.87
C TYR A 172 5.06 -6.16 -4.87
N TRP A 173 4.02 -6.73 -5.46
CA TRP A 173 3.11 -6.03 -6.36
C TRP A 173 1.71 -5.97 -5.79
N VAL A 174 0.98 -4.89 -6.05
CA VAL A 174 -0.44 -4.76 -5.69
C VAL A 174 -1.25 -4.46 -6.94
N SER A 175 -2.28 -5.25 -7.17
CA SER A 175 -3.30 -4.96 -8.16
C SER A 175 -4.59 -4.51 -7.48
N ILE A 176 -5.20 -3.45 -7.99
CA ILE A 176 -6.45 -2.89 -7.48
C ILE A 176 -7.46 -2.91 -8.61
N VAL A 177 -8.50 -3.74 -8.47
CA VAL A 177 -9.49 -3.99 -9.53
C VAL A 177 -10.86 -3.59 -9.04
N SER A 178 -11.49 -2.61 -9.69
CA SER A 178 -12.89 -2.29 -9.44
C SER A 178 -13.78 -3.45 -9.89
N THR A 179 -14.60 -3.95 -8.97
CA THR A 179 -15.61 -4.98 -9.26
C THR A 179 -16.99 -4.38 -9.47
N ASN A 180 -17.06 -3.07 -9.67
CA ASN A 180 -18.32 -2.38 -9.86
C ASN A 180 -18.99 -2.81 -11.17
N LEU A 181 -20.15 -3.47 -11.04
CA LEU A 181 -20.98 -3.94 -12.16
C LEU A 181 -22.20 -3.04 -12.39
N ASP A 182 -22.17 -1.77 -11.94
CA ASP A 182 -23.27 -0.84 -12.14
C ASP A 182 -23.72 -0.83 -13.62
N ALA A 183 -25.03 -0.94 -13.82
CA ALA A 183 -25.67 -0.92 -15.13
C ALA A 183 -25.45 0.41 -15.88
N ARG A 184 -24.96 1.45 -15.19
CA ARG A 184 -24.49 2.69 -15.80
C ARG A 184 -23.27 2.43 -16.69
N ASN A 185 -23.19 3.08 -17.84
CA ASN A 185 -22.03 3.07 -18.74
C ASN A 185 -20.85 3.86 -18.15
N VAL A 186 -20.35 3.42 -17.00
CA VAL A 186 -19.20 4.01 -16.30
C VAL A 186 -18.09 2.97 -16.28
N GLN A 187 -16.86 3.45 -16.40
CA GLN A 187 -15.62 2.72 -16.18
C GLN A 187 -14.86 3.32 -15.00
N TRP A 188 -14.06 2.51 -14.33
CA TRP A 188 -13.11 2.95 -13.31
C TRP A 188 -11.67 2.70 -13.74
N GLY A 189 -10.79 3.62 -13.37
CA GLY A 189 -9.37 3.46 -13.58
C GLY A 189 -8.55 3.96 -12.40
N TRP A 190 -7.44 3.27 -12.19
CA TRP A 190 -6.45 3.61 -11.20
C TRP A 190 -5.64 4.81 -11.72
N HIS A 191 -5.51 5.83 -10.88
CA HIS A 191 -4.83 7.09 -11.20
C HIS A 191 -3.31 6.94 -11.11
N GLU A 192 -2.61 7.57 -12.04
CA GLU A 192 -1.15 7.59 -12.15
C GLU A 192 -0.49 8.38 -11.00
N SER A 193 0.69 7.93 -10.60
CA SER A 193 1.54 8.59 -9.60
C SER A 193 2.41 9.68 -10.22
N ILE A 194 2.70 10.73 -9.43
CA ILE A 194 3.71 11.74 -9.78
C ILE A 194 5.14 11.25 -9.51
N ASN A 195 5.29 10.26 -8.63
CA ASN A 195 6.56 9.67 -8.25
C ASN A 195 6.71 8.30 -8.90
N HIS A 196 7.93 8.01 -9.37
CA HIS A 196 8.24 6.73 -10.01
C HIS A 196 9.30 5.95 -9.24
N TRP A 197 9.18 4.63 -9.18
CA TRP A 197 10.11 3.74 -8.48
C TRP A 197 10.32 2.42 -9.22
N ASN A 198 11.58 1.95 -9.25
CA ASN A 198 12.01 0.68 -9.84
C ASN A 198 11.65 0.51 -11.34
N ASP A 199 10.51 -0.12 -11.62
CA ASP A 199 10.01 -0.43 -12.96
C ASP A 199 8.62 0.16 -13.17
N ALA A 200 8.10 0.11 -14.40
CA ALA A 200 6.77 0.61 -14.67
C ALA A 200 5.73 -0.30 -14.01
N ALA A 201 4.62 0.30 -13.58
CA ALA A 201 3.38 -0.45 -13.41
C ALA A 201 3.06 -1.27 -14.67
N VAL A 202 2.35 -2.38 -14.50
CA VAL A 202 1.97 -3.27 -15.60
C VAL A 202 0.47 -3.43 -15.69
N GLN A 203 -0.01 -3.78 -16.89
CA GLN A 203 -1.41 -4.08 -17.16
C GLN A 203 -1.56 -5.41 -17.89
N ASP A 204 -2.49 -6.24 -17.42
CA ASP A 204 -2.95 -7.44 -18.10
C ASP A 204 -4.36 -7.21 -18.67
N PHE A 205 -4.50 -7.52 -19.96
CA PHE A 205 -5.76 -7.48 -20.70
C PHE A 205 -6.32 -8.88 -20.87
N LYS A 206 -7.38 -9.22 -20.12
CA LYS A 206 -8.10 -10.50 -20.27
C LYS A 206 -7.21 -11.75 -20.13
N GLY A 207 -6.11 -11.70 -19.38
CA GLY A 207 -5.19 -12.83 -19.22
C GLY A 207 -4.24 -13.00 -20.40
N SER A 208 -3.96 -11.92 -21.14
CA SER A 208 -3.02 -11.92 -22.28
C SER A 208 -1.56 -11.79 -21.83
N GLY A 209 -1.33 -11.65 -20.51
CA GLY A 209 -0.03 -11.41 -19.91
C GLY A 209 0.19 -9.94 -19.56
N TRP A 210 1.25 -9.69 -18.80
CA TRP A 210 1.62 -8.35 -18.33
C TRP A 210 2.32 -7.55 -19.43
N TYR A 211 1.90 -6.30 -19.59
CA TYR A 211 2.54 -5.31 -20.45
C TYR A 211 2.88 -4.08 -19.61
N THR A 212 4.04 -3.48 -19.81
CA THR A 212 4.44 -2.26 -19.10
C THR A 212 3.54 -1.09 -19.50
N LEU A 213 3.15 -0.30 -18.49
CA LEU A 213 2.48 0.97 -18.69
C LEU A 213 3.55 2.03 -18.97
N GLU A 214 3.85 2.20 -20.24
CA GLU A 214 4.81 3.20 -20.70
C GLU A 214 4.11 4.24 -21.54
N ASN A 215 4.47 5.51 -21.34
CA ASN A 215 4.23 6.55 -22.33
C ASN A 215 5.58 6.94 -22.97
N ASN A 216 5.55 7.77 -24.02
CA ASN A 216 6.75 8.17 -24.76
C ASN A 216 7.77 9.00 -23.94
N LEU A 217 7.47 9.35 -22.69
CA LEU A 217 8.24 10.26 -21.85
C LEU A 217 8.78 9.58 -20.58
N TYR A 218 8.09 8.58 -20.02
CA TYR A 218 8.49 7.87 -18.80
C TYR A 218 7.70 6.56 -18.59
N LYS A 219 8.26 5.70 -17.72
CA LYS A 219 7.59 4.55 -17.11
C LYS A 219 6.52 5.07 -16.15
N ASN A 220 5.27 4.62 -16.31
CA ASN A 220 4.16 5.10 -15.48
C ASN A 220 4.01 4.20 -14.28
N ASP A 221 3.84 4.81 -13.10
CA ASP A 221 3.50 4.10 -11.88
C ASP A 221 2.15 4.58 -11.37
N MET A 222 1.58 3.85 -10.42
CA MET A 222 0.22 4.07 -9.95
C MET A 222 0.22 4.70 -8.57
N ALA A 223 -0.79 5.52 -8.30
CA ALA A 223 -0.88 6.23 -7.04
C ALA A 223 -1.43 5.31 -5.95
N PHE A 224 -0.60 5.00 -4.94
CA PHE A 224 -1.02 4.29 -3.73
C PHE A 224 -0.12 4.59 -2.52
N GLU A 225 -0.66 4.33 -1.34
CA GLU A 225 0.02 4.44 -0.06
C GLU A 225 -0.27 3.19 0.77
N LEU A 226 0.76 2.69 1.44
CA LEU A 226 0.64 1.59 2.40
C LEU A 226 0.87 2.12 3.81
N ARG A 227 0.11 1.62 4.77
CA ARG A 227 0.27 1.94 6.20
C ARG A 227 0.73 0.72 6.98
N THR A 228 1.52 0.96 8.01
CA THR A 228 2.03 -0.05 8.95
C THR A 228 1.80 0.39 10.41
N ILE A 229 2.02 -0.52 11.35
CA ILE A 229 2.09 -0.19 12.78
C ILE A 229 3.55 0.14 13.09
N PRO A 230 3.86 1.27 13.75
CA PRO A 230 5.23 1.55 14.17
C PRO A 230 5.74 0.43 15.08
N GLU A 231 7.01 0.03 14.92
CA GLU A 231 7.62 -0.86 15.90
C GLU A 231 7.45 -0.27 17.31
N PRO A 232 6.95 -1.05 18.29
CA PRO A 232 6.80 -0.51 19.63
C PRO A 232 8.19 -0.18 20.17
N SER A 233 8.40 1.10 20.50
CA SER A 233 9.60 1.64 21.14
C SER A 233 10.00 0.87 22.41
N GLY A 234 9.08 0.07 22.97
CA GLY A 234 9.29 -0.84 24.09
C GLY A 234 10.36 -1.92 23.84
N LEU A 235 10.54 -2.43 22.62
CA LEU A 235 11.59 -3.42 22.34
C LEU A 235 13.01 -2.83 22.48
N LEU A 236 13.20 -1.59 22.00
CA LEU A 236 14.44 -0.83 22.19
C LEU A 236 14.67 -0.45 23.66
N ALA A 237 13.60 -0.11 24.39
CA ALA A 237 13.67 0.17 25.82
C ALA A 237 14.05 -1.08 26.65
N LEU A 238 13.54 -2.26 26.28
CA LEU A 238 13.90 -3.53 26.93
C LEU A 238 15.35 -3.93 26.62
N ALA A 239 15.80 -3.76 25.37
CA ALA A 239 17.18 -4.05 24.97
C ALA A 239 18.18 -3.12 25.70
N SER A 240 17.89 -1.82 25.75
CA SER A 240 18.73 -0.86 26.48
C SER A 240 18.70 -1.08 28.00
N GLY A 241 17.55 -1.45 28.57
CA GLY A 241 17.42 -1.85 29.96
C GLY A 241 18.26 -3.08 30.32
N ALA A 242 18.25 -4.12 29.47
CA ALA A 242 19.05 -5.32 29.67
C ALA A 242 20.57 -5.04 29.60
N ILE A 243 21.00 -4.19 28.66
CA ILE A 243 22.41 -3.75 28.56
C ILE A 243 22.82 -2.94 29.80
N GLY A 244 21.96 -2.03 30.27
CA GLY A 244 22.20 -1.26 31.49
C GLY A 244 22.37 -2.13 32.74
N ILE A 245 21.52 -3.15 32.89
CA ILE A 245 21.61 -4.11 34.00
C ILE A 245 22.89 -4.95 33.89
N ALA A 246 23.23 -5.44 32.70
CA ALA A 246 24.48 -6.18 32.47
C ALA A 246 25.72 -5.34 32.84
N GLY A 247 25.75 -4.07 32.44
CA GLY A 247 26.83 -3.14 32.79
C GLY A 247 26.98 -2.92 34.30
N ILE A 248 25.87 -2.80 35.04
CA ILE A 248 25.87 -2.66 36.50
C ILE A 248 26.39 -3.94 37.18
N LEU A 249 26.01 -5.12 36.69
CA LEU A 249 26.45 -6.40 37.23
C LEU A 249 27.95 -6.67 36.99
N ILE A 250 28.47 -6.29 35.82
CA ILE A 250 29.90 -6.39 35.50
C ILE A 250 30.72 -5.44 36.38
N ARG A 251 30.25 -4.21 36.59
CA ARG A 251 30.96 -3.22 37.43
C ARG A 251 31.04 -3.64 38.90
N ARG A 252 30.03 -4.36 39.42
CA ARG A 252 30.05 -4.89 40.80
C ARG A 252 31.03 -6.05 41.01
N ARG A 253 31.32 -6.84 39.97
CA ARG A 253 32.34 -7.90 40.05
C ARG A 253 33.76 -7.37 40.11
N HIS A 254 34.03 -6.20 39.51
CA HIS A 254 35.35 -5.57 39.54
C HIS A 254 35.68 -4.83 40.84
N LEU A 255 34.71 -4.60 41.74
CA LEU A 255 34.94 -3.92 43.03
C LEU A 255 35.17 -4.89 44.20
N HIS A 256 35.25 -6.19 43.93
CA HIS A 256 35.48 -7.24 44.94
C HIS A 256 36.75 -8.09 44.65
N LEU A 257 37.68 -7.56 43.86
CA LEU A 257 39.05 -8.03 43.70
C LEU A 257 39.99 -6.90 44.12
#